data_AF-A0A0C2C5R9-F1
#
_entry.id   AF-A0A0C2C5R9-F1
#
_cell.length_a   1.000
_cell.length_b   1.000
_cell.length_c   1.000
_cell.angle_alpha   90.00
_cell.angle_beta   90.00
_cell.angle_gamma   90.00
#
_symmetry.space_group_name_H-M   'P 1'
#
loop_
_entity.id
_entity.type
_entity.pdbx_description
1 polymer ?
#
loop_
_entity_poly.entity_id
_entity_poly.type
_entity_poly.pdbx_seq_one_letter_code
_entity_poly.pdbx_strand_id
1 'polypeptide(L)'
;MCKLKPLLFKWLEEADSTSASPNSAFEKMTGQGGRKRKKRTSIEVNVKSRLEYHFQKNHKPNAQEILQVANELGLDKEVVRVWFCNRRQKEKRMTPQFDQQMMITSPYPPSDIFSYPTGLPINPT
;
A
#
# COMPACT_ATOMS: atom_id res chain seq x y z
N MET A 1 11.11 -2.45 9.03
CA MET A 1 10.32 -3.43 9.80
C MET A 1 9.53 -4.35 8.86
N CYS A 2 9.94 -5.60 8.69
CA CYS A 2 9.27 -6.56 7.81
C CYS A 2 8.15 -7.31 8.56
N LYS A 3 7.04 -6.62 8.85
CA LYS A 3 5.92 -7.18 9.64
C LYS A 3 5.19 -8.35 8.95
N LEU A 4 5.35 -8.50 7.63
CA LEU A 4 4.73 -9.58 6.86
C LEU A 4 5.58 -10.85 6.78
N LYS A 5 6.89 -10.75 6.96
CA LYS A 5 7.82 -11.88 6.78
C LYS A 5 7.46 -13.11 7.63
N PRO A 6 7.17 -13.01 8.94
CA PRO A 6 6.80 -14.18 9.73
C PRO A 6 5.44 -14.78 9.33
N LEU A 7 4.49 -13.96 8.86
CA LEU A 7 3.18 -14.43 8.42
C LEU A 7 3.26 -15.18 7.09
N LEU A 8 4.06 -14.67 6.15
CA LEU A 8 4.29 -15.32 4.86
C LEU A 8 5.08 -16.62 5.00
N PHE A 9 6.05 -16.66 5.92
CA PHE A 9 6.84 -17.87 6.19
C PHE A 9 5.95 -18.98 6.75
N LYS A 10 5.12 -18.66 7.75
CA LYS A 10 4.16 -19.60 8.31
C LYS A 10 3.15 -20.10 7.27
N TRP A 11 2.67 -19.23 6.38
CA TRP A 11 1.78 -19.64 5.28
C TRP A 11 2.45 -20.64 4.33
N LEU A 12 3.73 -20.44 4.02
CA LEU A 12 4.50 -21.32 3.14
C LEU A 12 4.63 -22.73 3.77
N GLU A 13 4.98 -22.81 5.06
CA GLU A 13 5.09 -24.09 5.78
C GLU A 13 3.74 -24.85 5.86
N GLU A 14 2.63 -24.14 6.08
CA GLU A 14 1.29 -24.74 6.14
C GLU A 14 0.79 -25.23 4.76
N ALA A 15 1.18 -24.55 3.67
CA ALA A 15 0.87 -24.97 2.30
C ALA A 15 1.67 -26.20 1.86
N ASP A 16 2.94 -26.30 2.25
CA ASP A 16 3.78 -27.48 1.96
C ASP A 16 3.36 -28.71 2.78
N SER A 17 2.83 -28.51 3.99
CA SER A 17 2.40 -29.59 4.89
C SER A 17 0.99 -30.12 4.62
N THR A 18 0.18 -29.40 3.83
CA THR A 18 -1.24 -29.74 3.62
C THR A 18 -1.55 -29.83 2.13
N SER A 19 -1.88 -31.02 1.62
CA SER A 19 -2.49 -31.19 0.27
C SER A 19 -3.91 -30.62 0.16
N ALA A 20 -4.36 -29.82 1.13
CA ALA A 20 -5.70 -29.24 1.18
C ALA A 20 -5.77 -27.95 0.37
N SER A 21 -6.96 -27.70 -0.17
CA SER A 21 -7.28 -26.54 -0.99
C SER A 21 -6.77 -25.22 -0.37
N PRO A 22 -6.11 -24.34 -1.15
CA PRO A 22 -5.50 -23.10 -0.65
C PRO A 22 -6.47 -22.15 0.08
N ASN A 23 -7.78 -22.32 -0.12
CA ASN A 23 -8.81 -21.53 0.57
C ASN A 23 -8.94 -21.87 2.07
N SER A 24 -8.69 -23.11 2.48
CA SER A 24 -8.87 -23.54 3.88
C SER A 24 -7.76 -23.05 4.80
N ALA A 25 -6.53 -22.91 4.28
CA ALA A 25 -5.39 -22.39 5.03
C ALA A 25 -5.54 -20.88 5.32
N PHE A 26 -6.09 -20.11 4.37
CA PHE A 26 -6.32 -18.67 4.53
C PHE A 26 -7.39 -18.35 5.60
N GLU A 27 -8.47 -19.14 5.66
CA GLU A 27 -9.50 -18.99 6.69
C GLU A 27 -8.96 -19.30 8.10
N LYS A 28 -8.10 -20.32 8.24
CA LYS A 28 -7.45 -20.65 9.53
C LYS A 28 -6.47 -19.56 10.01
N MET A 29 -5.69 -18.97 9.11
CA MET A 29 -4.75 -17.89 9.44
C MET A 29 -5.44 -16.56 9.80
N THR A 30 -6.64 -16.32 9.28
CA THR A 30 -7.41 -15.09 9.55
C THR A 30 -8.48 -15.28 10.64
N GLY A 31 -8.68 -16.52 11.11
CA GLY A 31 -9.88 -16.99 11.80
C GLY A 31 -9.85 -17.06 13.33
N GLN A 32 -8.88 -16.48 14.04
CA GLN A 32 -8.93 -16.38 15.51
C GLN A 32 -8.48 -14.99 15.99
N GLY A 33 -9.44 -14.07 16.17
CA GLY A 33 -9.25 -12.81 16.90
C GLY A 33 -8.88 -11.55 16.10
N GLY A 34 -8.62 -11.66 14.79
CA GLY A 34 -8.30 -10.49 13.95
C GLY A 34 -9.56 -9.79 13.44
N ARG A 35 -9.81 -8.54 13.85
CA ARG A 35 -10.88 -7.68 13.29
C ARG A 35 -10.88 -7.78 11.75
N LYS A 36 -11.90 -8.41 11.19
CA LYS A 36 -12.06 -8.58 9.73
C LYS A 36 -11.91 -7.22 9.07
N ARG A 37 -10.85 -7.07 8.26
CA ARG A 37 -10.55 -5.81 7.57
C ARG A 37 -11.74 -5.46 6.67
N LYS A 38 -12.26 -4.24 6.79
CA LYS A 38 -13.41 -3.78 6.00
C LYS A 38 -13.05 -3.88 4.51
N LYS A 39 -13.94 -4.46 3.70
CA LYS A 39 -13.74 -4.58 2.24
C LYS A 39 -13.47 -3.20 1.65
N ARG A 40 -12.51 -3.13 0.73
CA ARG A 40 -12.13 -1.88 0.07
C ARG A 40 -13.29 -1.36 -0.78
N THR A 41 -13.68 -0.11 -0.57
CA THR A 41 -14.61 0.59 -1.46
C THR A 41 -13.90 0.94 -2.77
N SER A 42 -14.43 0.49 -3.90
CA SER A 42 -13.99 0.98 -5.21
C SER A 42 -14.64 2.33 -5.48
N ILE A 43 -13.85 3.34 -5.83
CA ILE A 43 -14.34 4.67 -6.16
C ILE A 43 -14.33 4.79 -7.68
N GLU A 44 -15.50 4.97 -8.27
CA GLU A 44 -15.66 5.13 -9.72
C GLU A 44 -14.98 6.40 -10.23
N VAL A 45 -14.68 6.42 -11.53
CA VAL A 45 -13.99 7.54 -12.18
C VAL A 45 -14.80 8.84 -12.06
N ASN A 46 -16.12 8.78 -12.27
CA ASN A 46 -17.00 9.95 -12.16
C ASN A 46 -17.00 10.55 -10.74
N VAL A 47 -17.14 9.68 -9.72
CA VAL A 47 -17.11 10.06 -8.30
C VAL A 47 -15.75 10.66 -7.92
N LYS A 48 -14.66 10.07 -8.42
CA LYS A 48 -13.30 10.60 -8.22
C LYS A 48 -13.13 11.99 -8.83
N SER A 49 -13.62 12.23 -10.04
CA SER A 49 -13.56 13.55 -10.69
C SER A 49 -14.30 14.60 -9.87
N ARG A 50 -15.46 14.25 -9.32
CA ARG A 50 -16.22 15.17 -8.46
C ARG A 50 -15.50 15.47 -7.15
N LEU A 51 -14.91 14.45 -6.50
CA LEU A 51 -14.09 14.64 -5.30
C LEU A 51 -12.89 15.57 -5.57
N GLU A 52 -12.24 15.45 -6.72
CA GLU A 52 -11.14 16.33 -7.14
C GLU A 52 -11.61 17.78 -7.33
N TYR A 53 -12.78 17.99 -7.93
CA TYR A 53 -13.38 19.33 -8.08
C TYR A 53 -13.61 20.00 -6.72
N HIS A 54 -14.14 19.28 -5.73
CA HIS A 54 -14.29 19.81 -4.37
C HIS A 54 -12.94 20.06 -3.69
N PHE A 55 -11.95 19.20 -3.91
CA PHE A 55 -10.60 19.37 -3.38
C PHE A 55 -9.94 20.66 -3.88
N GLN A 56 -10.05 20.97 -5.17
CA GLN A 56 -9.50 22.19 -5.76
C GLN A 56 -10.10 23.48 -5.15
N LYS A 57 -11.36 23.43 -4.71
CA LYS A 57 -12.03 24.56 -4.04
C LYS A 57 -11.64 24.69 -2.58
N ASN A 58 -11.54 23.56 -1.87
CA ASN A 58 -11.18 23.54 -0.46
C ASN A 58 -10.36 22.28 -0.13
N HIS A 59 -9.07 22.48 0.14
CA HIS A 59 -8.12 21.40 0.43
C HIS A 59 -8.30 20.83 1.85
N LYS A 60 -9.04 21.52 2.73
CA LYS A 60 -9.34 21.13 4.11
C LYS A 60 -10.84 21.33 4.41
N PRO A 61 -11.72 20.50 3.81
CA PRO A 61 -13.15 20.59 4.10
C PRO A 61 -13.43 20.28 5.56
N ASN A 62 -14.31 21.07 6.17
CA ASN A 62 -14.81 20.84 7.52
C ASN A 62 -15.75 19.62 7.54
N ALA A 63 -16.09 19.11 8.73
CA ALA A 63 -16.94 17.94 8.90
C ALA A 63 -18.32 18.08 8.22
N GLN A 64 -18.88 19.30 8.18
CA GLN A 64 -20.13 19.61 7.48
C GLN A 64 -19.99 19.51 5.96
N GLU A 65 -18.90 20.04 5.39
CA GLU A 65 -18.63 19.96 3.95
C GLU A 65 -18.37 18.51 3.52
N ILE A 66 -17.63 17.73 4.33
CA ILE A 66 -17.44 16.29 4.08
C ILE A 66 -18.79 15.56 4.04
N LEU A 67 -19.72 15.91 4.95
CA LEU A 67 -21.05 15.32 4.97
C LEU A 67 -21.86 15.72 3.73
N GLN A 68 -21.79 16.97 3.28
CA GLN A 68 -22.46 17.42 2.06
C GLN A 68 -21.95 16.65 0.83
N VAL A 69 -20.63 16.55 0.66
CA VAL A 69 -20.01 15.81 -0.45
C VAL A 69 -20.34 14.33 -0.39
N ALA A 70 -20.41 13.74 0.80
CA ALA A 70 -20.81 12.35 1.00
C ALA A 70 -22.27 12.10 0.55
N ASN A 71 -23.20 12.98 0.94
CA ASN A 71 -24.60 12.88 0.53
C ASN A 71 -24.78 13.11 -0.98
N GLU A 72 -24.08 14.10 -1.56
CA GLU A 72 -24.14 14.38 -3.00
C GLU A 72 -23.66 13.19 -3.84
N LEU A 73 -22.64 12.47 -3.36
CA LEU A 73 -22.02 11.35 -4.05
C LEU A 73 -22.55 9.97 -3.65
N GLY A 74 -23.48 9.89 -2.68
CA GLY A 74 -23.96 8.63 -2.13
C GLY A 74 -22.86 7.77 -1.49
N LEU A 75 -21.82 8.41 -0.95
CA LEU A 75 -20.69 7.74 -0.31
C LEU A 75 -20.80 7.80 1.21
N ASP A 76 -20.16 6.84 1.90
CA ASP A 76 -19.96 6.92 3.34
C ASP A 76 -19.04 8.11 3.69
N LYS A 77 -19.42 8.89 4.71
CA LYS A 77 -18.63 10.01 5.26
C LYS A 77 -17.18 9.62 5.52
N GLU A 78 -16.95 8.40 5.99
CA GLU A 78 -15.61 7.90 6.29
C GLU A 78 -14.78 7.69 5.01
N VAL A 79 -15.40 7.24 3.92
CA VAL A 79 -14.73 7.08 2.62
C VAL A 79 -14.28 8.43 2.08
N VAL A 80 -15.17 9.44 2.12
CA VAL A 80 -14.86 10.80 1.68
C VAL A 80 -13.74 11.41 2.54
N ARG A 81 -13.84 11.31 3.87
CA ARG A 81 -12.81 11.79 4.81
C ARG A 81 -11.43 11.17 4.53
N VAL A 82 -11.37 9.83 4.41
CA VAL A 82 -10.13 9.11 4.13
C VAL A 82 -9.59 9.48 2.74
N TRP A 83 -10.46 9.67 1.75
CA TRP A 83 -10.07 10.13 0.42
C TRP A 83 -9.38 11.50 0.48
N PHE A 84 -9.95 12.49 1.17
CA PHE A 84 -9.33 13.82 1.33
C PHE A 84 -7.98 13.74 2.05
N CYS A 85 -7.84 12.89 3.08
CA CYS A 85 -6.56 12.63 3.73
C CYS A 85 -5.51 12.05 2.77
N ASN A 86 -5.88 11.00 2.03
CA ASN A 86 -4.99 10.35 1.07
C ASN A 86 -4.62 11.30 -0.08
N ARG A 87 -5.57 12.11 -0.55
CA ARG A 87 -5.36 13.06 -1.64
C ARG A 87 -4.36 14.15 -1.26
N ARG A 88 -4.46 14.69 -0.04
CA ARG A 88 -3.49 15.64 0.52
C ARG A 88 -2.11 15.03 0.74
N GLN A 89 -2.04 13.77 1.19
CA GLN A 89 -0.77 13.06 1.29
C GLN A 89 -0.12 12.86 -0.08
N LYS A 90 -0.91 12.55 -1.12
CA LYS A 90 -0.41 12.40 -2.49
C LYS A 90 0.21 13.70 -3.00
N GLU A 91 -0.42 14.85 -2.77
CA GLU A 91 0.13 16.15 -3.14
C GLU A 91 1.51 16.38 -2.50
N LYS A 92 1.64 16.17 -1.19
CA LYS A 92 2.92 16.31 -0.47
C LYS A 92 4.02 15.34 -0.93
N ARG A 93 3.67 14.16 -1.45
CA ARG A 93 4.64 13.19 -2.00
C ARG A 93 5.02 13.48 -3.45
N MET A 94 4.17 14.19 -4.20
CA MET A 94 4.36 14.48 -5.63
C MET A 94 4.95 15.86 -5.87
N THR A 95 4.91 16.76 -4.89
CA THR A 95 5.89 17.85 -4.81
C THR A 95 7.20 17.24 -4.34
N PRO A 96 8.22 17.02 -5.19
CA PRO A 96 9.56 16.86 -4.66
C PRO A 96 9.81 18.12 -3.85
N GLN A 97 9.90 17.98 -2.53
CA GLN A 97 10.73 18.90 -1.79
C GLN A 97 12.07 18.87 -2.54
N PHE A 98 12.47 20.00 -3.09
CA PHE A 98 13.85 20.33 -3.43
C PHE A 98 14.64 20.23 -2.12
N ASP A 99 14.74 19.02 -1.57
CA ASP A 99 15.49 18.72 -0.37
C ASP A 99 16.93 18.63 -0.82
N GLN A 100 17.51 19.82 -0.88
CA GLN A 100 18.93 20.13 -0.85
C GLN A 100 19.56 19.49 0.40
N GLN A 101 19.56 18.16 0.46
CA GLN A 101 20.16 17.38 1.54
C GLN A 101 20.86 16.11 1.02
N MET A 102 20.66 15.74 -0.24
CA MET A 102 21.28 14.54 -0.84
C MET A 102 22.65 14.82 -1.48
N MET A 103 23.21 16.04 -1.35
CA MET A 103 24.38 16.49 -2.14
C MET A 103 25.64 16.81 -1.32
N ILE A 104 25.63 16.65 0.02
CA ILE A 104 26.74 17.12 0.88
C ILE A 104 27.47 16.02 1.68
N THR A 105 27.11 14.73 1.56
CA THR A 105 27.92 13.67 2.21
C THR A 105 28.27 12.55 1.23
N SER A 106 29.27 12.78 0.38
CA SER A 106 30.02 11.67 -0.21
C SER A 106 31.49 12.01 -0.32
N PRO A 107 32.31 11.37 0.53
CA PRO A 107 33.66 11.04 0.16
C PRO A 107 33.86 9.52 0.36
N TYR A 108 33.29 8.66 -0.50
CA TYR A 108 33.90 7.36 -0.85
C TYR A 108 33.13 6.62 -1.97
N PRO A 109 33.82 5.92 -2.89
CA PRO A 109 33.21 5.11 -3.95
C PRO A 109 32.68 3.76 -3.42
N PRO A 110 31.72 3.10 -4.10
CA PRO A 110 31.31 1.75 -3.74
C PRO A 110 32.28 0.74 -4.37
N SER A 111 33.31 0.35 -3.61
CA SER A 111 34.06 -0.88 -3.85
C SER A 111 33.38 -2.05 -3.14
N ASP A 112 32.95 -3.03 -3.93
CA ASP A 112 32.58 -4.41 -3.59
C ASP A 112 31.32 -4.64 -2.75
N ILE A 113 30.26 -5.22 -3.35
CA ILE A 113 29.67 -6.55 -3.03
C ILE A 113 28.71 -6.93 -4.18
N PHE A 114 29.23 -7.50 -5.26
CA PHE A 114 28.52 -8.55 -6.00
C PHE A 114 29.57 -9.39 -6.74
N SER A 115 30.33 -10.17 -5.96
CA SER A 115 31.02 -11.34 -6.52
C SER A 115 29.94 -12.30 -7.03
N TYR A 116 29.78 -12.34 -8.35
CA TYR A 116 29.04 -13.43 -9.00
C TYR A 116 29.84 -14.72 -8.79
N PRO A 117 29.25 -15.79 -8.21
CA PRO A 117 29.85 -17.10 -8.30
C PRO A 117 29.68 -17.62 -9.72
N THR A 118 30.77 -17.64 -10.47
CA THR A 118 30.98 -18.48 -11.66
C THR A 118 30.81 -19.94 -11.26
N GLY A 119 29.93 -20.67 -11.94
CA GLY A 119 29.79 -22.11 -11.70
C GLY A 119 28.59 -22.75 -12.42
N LEU A 120 28.64 -22.83 -13.75
CA LEU A 120 27.87 -23.81 -14.51
C LEU A 120 28.76 -25.04 -14.75
N PRO A 121 28.43 -26.23 -14.25
CA PRO A 121 29.11 -27.46 -14.67
C PRO A 121 28.60 -27.86 -16.06
N ILE A 122 29.51 -27.85 -17.04
CA ILE A 122 29.34 -28.56 -18.30
C ILE A 122 29.36 -30.07 -18.03
N ASN A 123 28.31 -30.78 -18.42
CA ASN A 123 28.27 -32.25 -18.40
C ASN A 123 28.96 -32.79 -19.67
N PRO A 124 29.70 -33.91 -19.59
CA PRO A 124 30.36 -34.51 -20.74
C PRO A 124 29.40 -35.41 -21.55
N THR A 125 29.57 -35.43 -22.86
CA THR A 125 29.28 -36.59 -23.72
C THR A 125 30.37 -36.67 -24.77
#